data_AF-A0A2R4WGG2-F1
#
_entry.id   AF-A0A2R4WGG2-F1
#
_cell.length_a   1.000
_cell.length_b   1.000
_cell.length_c   1.000
_cell.angle_alpha   90.00
_cell.angle_beta   90.00
_cell.angle_gamma   90.00
#
_symmetry.space_group_name_H-M   'P 1'
#
loop_
_entity.id
_entity.type
_entity.pdbx_description
1 polymer ?
#
loop_
_entity_poly.entity_id
_entity_poly.type
_entity_poly.pdbx_seq_one_letter_code
_entity_poly.pdbx_strand_id
1 'polypeptide(L)' 'MNQHRLDVLRAFRESGWQMIPMELQRKDGQRAISWLVEKGFLERHPEHFITEVRITNAGYDVLAQAGGDVTGWG' A
#
# COMPACT_ATOMS: atom_id res chain seq x y z
N MET A 1 -14.39 -4.42 -1.44
CA MET A 1 -13.62 -3.45 -0.64
C MET A 1 -12.12 -3.80 -0.55
N ASN A 2 -11.70 -5.06 -0.76
CA ASN A 2 -10.27 -5.44 -0.77
C ASN A 2 -9.52 -5.07 -2.06
N GLN A 3 -10.19 -5.04 -3.22
CA GLN A 3 -9.55 -4.75 -4.51
C GLN A 3 -8.79 -3.41 -4.52
N HIS A 4 -9.43 -2.33 -4.06
CA HIS A 4 -8.82 -1.00 -4.03
C HIS A 4 -7.54 -0.92 -3.18
N ARG A 5 -7.46 -1.70 -2.08
CA ARG A 5 -6.26 -1.74 -1.23
C ARG A 5 -5.13 -2.53 -1.88
N LEU A 6 -5.47 -3.60 -2.62
CA LEU A 6 -4.50 -4.34 -3.43
C LEU A 6 -3.96 -3.48 -4.56
N ASP A 7 -4.81 -2.66 -5.19
CA ASP A 7 -4.38 -1.73 -6.24
C ASP A 7 -3.41 -0.66 -5.67
N VAL A 8 -3.70 -0.14 -4.47
CA VAL A 8 -2.78 0.75 -3.74
C VAL A 8 -1.44 0.05 -3.44
N LEU A 9 -1.46 -1.19 -2.94
CA LEU A 9 -0.22 -1.94 -2.69
C LEU A 9 0.57 -2.19 -3.97
N ARG A 10 -0.10 -2.51 -5.09
CA ARG A 10 0.53 -2.69 -6.40
C ARG A 10 1.21 -1.40 -6.86
N ALA A 11 0.56 -0.25 -6.68
CA ALA A 11 1.15 1.05 -7.03
C ALA A 11 2.45 1.32 -6.27
N PHE A 12 2.57 0.89 -5.00
CA PHE A 12 3.82 1.02 -4.23
C PHE A 12 4.85 -0.07 -4.55
N ARG A 13 4.43 -1.25 -5.06
CA ARG A 13 5.33 -2.35 -5.44
C ARG A 13 6.24 -1.99 -6.62
N GLU A 14 5.68 -1.41 -7.68
CA GLU A 14 6.41 -1.15 -8.94
C GLU A 14 7.48 -0.06 -8.82
N SER A 15 7.49 0.63 -7.69
CA SER A 15 8.02 1.97 -7.58
C SER A 15 9.08 2.13 -6.48
N GLY A 16 9.05 1.31 -5.41
CA GLY A 16 10.05 1.35 -4.34
C GLY A 16 9.81 2.48 -3.33
N TRP A 17 10.87 3.17 -2.88
CA TRP A 17 10.78 4.36 -2.01
C TRP A 17 10.20 5.52 -2.80
N GLN A 18 8.93 5.87 -2.55
CA GLN A 18 8.29 6.92 -3.32
C GLN A 18 7.33 7.77 -2.50
N MET A 19 7.18 9.00 -2.99
CA MET A 19 6.06 9.86 -2.66
C MET A 19 4.72 9.17 -2.95
N ILE A 20 3.69 9.52 -2.18
CA ILE A 20 2.32 9.07 -2.44
C ILE A 20 1.90 9.55 -3.85
N PRO A 21 1.59 8.63 -4.79
CA PRO A 21 1.15 8.98 -6.13
C PRO A 21 -0.04 9.94 -6.10
N MET A 22 -0.05 10.93 -7.00
CA MET A 22 -1.06 11.99 -7.03
C MET A 22 -2.50 11.43 -7.13
N GLU A 23 -2.69 10.30 -7.83
CA GLU A 23 -3.98 9.61 -7.92
C GLU A 23 -4.46 9.04 -6.57
N LEU A 24 -3.54 8.65 -5.69
CA LEU A 24 -3.82 8.10 -4.36
C LEU A 24 -3.90 9.18 -3.27
N GLN A 25 -3.64 10.45 -3.59
CA GLN A 25 -3.77 11.56 -2.65
C GLN A 25 -5.24 11.93 -2.38
N ARG A 26 -6.20 11.39 -3.14
CA ARG A 26 -7.63 11.54 -2.87
C ARG A 26 -8.01 10.89 -1.53
N LYS A 27 -9.13 11.33 -0.94
CA LYS A 27 -9.60 10.88 0.39
C LYS A 27 -9.65 9.35 0.54
N ASP A 28 -10.10 8.65 -0.49
CA ASP A 28 -10.22 7.19 -0.46
C ASP A 28 -8.86 6.48 -0.53
N GLY A 29 -7.95 6.99 -1.37
CA GLY A 29 -6.56 6.51 -1.44
C GLY A 29 -5.81 6.75 -0.12
N GLN A 30 -5.93 7.94 0.46
CA GLN A 30 -5.36 8.25 1.78
C GLN A 30 -5.90 7.32 2.88
N ARG A 31 -7.20 6.99 2.84
CA ARG A 31 -7.80 6.04 3.79
C ARG A 31 -7.26 4.63 3.59
N ALA A 32 -7.08 4.18 2.34
CA ALA A 32 -6.48 2.90 2.03
C ALA A 32 -5.02 2.83 2.50
N ILE A 33 -4.22 3.87 2.23
CA ILE A 33 -2.82 3.97 2.68
C ILE A 33 -2.75 3.92 4.21
N SER A 34 -3.53 4.75 4.92
CA SER A 34 -3.53 4.74 6.39
C SER A 34 -3.88 3.36 6.97
N TRP A 35 -4.85 2.67 6.37
CA TRP A 35 -5.19 1.30 6.77
C TRP A 35 -4.04 0.32 6.51
N LEU A 36 -3.39 0.40 5.33
CA LEU A 36 -2.27 -0.47 4.98
C LEU A 36 -1.04 -0.21 5.88
N VAL A 37 -0.84 1.04 6.31
CA VAL A 37 0.19 1.42 7.29
C VAL A 37 -0.14 0.85 8.66
N GLU A 38 -1.39 0.99 9.11
CA GLU A 38 -1.85 0.41 10.39
C GLU A 38 -1.67 -1.13 10.43
N LYS A 39 -1.87 -1.80 9.29
CA LYS A 39 -1.65 -3.25 9.16
C LYS A 39 -0.18 -3.65 8.97
N GLY A 40 0.73 -2.69 8.86
CA GLY A 40 2.16 -2.96 8.64
C GLY A 40 2.49 -3.49 7.24
N PHE A 41 1.61 -3.29 6.26
CA PHE A 41 1.87 -3.63 4.86
C PHE A 41 2.58 -2.50 4.11
N LEU A 42 2.41 -1.27 4.61
CA LEU A 42 3.17 -0.09 4.18
C LEU A 42 3.84 0.56 5.39
N GLU A 43 4.96 1.24 5.18
CA GLU A 43 5.65 2.05 6.18
C GLU A 43 5.78 3.48 5.66
N ARG A 44 5.57 4.47 6.54
CA ARG A 44 5.75 5.90 6.24
C ARG A 44 7.09 6.36 6.79
N HIS A 45 7.86 7.02 5.94
CA HIS A 45 9.11 7.66 6.31
C HIS A 45 8.96 9.17 6.06
N PRO A 46 8.75 9.97 7.12
CA PRO A 46 8.70 11.41 6.99
C PRO A 46 10.13 11.95 6.85
N GLU A 47 10.53 12.32 5.64
CA GLU A 47 11.80 12.98 5.35
C GLU A 47 11.55 14.47 5.14
N HIS A 48 11.99 15.31 6.09
CA HIS A 48 12.09 16.78 6.09
C HIS A 48 10.91 17.63 5.55
N PHE A 49 10.34 17.33 4.37
CA PHE A 49 9.20 18.00 3.73
C PHE A 49 8.28 17.05 2.94
N ILE A 50 8.61 15.77 2.83
CA ILE A 50 7.91 14.79 2.00
C ILE A 50 7.68 13.53 2.83
N THR A 51 6.47 12.96 2.73
CA THR A 51 6.18 11.63 3.29
C THR A 51 6.42 10.59 2.21
N GLU A 52 7.50 9.85 2.34
CA GLU A 52 7.75 8.68 1.52
C GLU A 52 7.01 7.48 2.10
N VAL A 53 6.54 6.61 1.23
CA VAL A 53 5.84 5.38 1.60
C VAL A 53 6.54 4.21 0.96
N ARG A 54 6.80 3.18 1.75
CA ARG A 54 7.46 1.96 1.32
C ARG A 54 6.56 0.75 1.58
N ILE A 55 6.58 -0.20 0.65
CA ILE A 55 5.97 -1.51 0.87
C ILE A 55 6.87 -2.40 1.73
N THR A 56 6.30 -3.01 2.77
CA THR A 56 7.01 -3.92 3.67
C THR A 56 7.08 -5.33 3.08
N ASN A 57 7.90 -6.20 3.67
CA ASN A 57 7.92 -7.62 3.31
C ASN A 57 6.52 -8.26 3.44
N ALA A 58 5.78 -7.93 4.50
CA ALA A 58 4.40 -8.39 4.67
C ALA A 58 3.46 -7.87 3.57
N GLY A 59 3.66 -6.64 3.09
CA GLY A 59 2.93 -6.11 1.94
C GLY A 59 3.24 -6.86 0.64
N TYR A 60 4.51 -7.24 0.41
CA TYR A 60 4.89 -8.10 -0.70
C TYR A 60 4.26 -9.49 -0.61
N ASP A 61 4.23 -10.09 0.58
CA ASP A 61 3.60 -11.40 0.81
C ASP A 61 2.09 -11.36 0.53
N VAL A 62 1.40 -10.29 0.94
CA VAL A 62 -0.02 -10.09 0.63
C VAL A 62 -0.26 -9.98 -0.88
N LEU A 63 0.61 -9.28 -1.62
CA LEU A 63 0.52 -9.18 -3.07
C LEU A 63 0.79 -10.52 -3.77
N ALA A 64 1.77 -11.28 -3.27
CA ALA A 64 2.10 -12.61 -3.78
C ALA A 64 0.93 -13.59 -3.56
N GLN A 65 0.32 -13.57 -2.38
CA GLN A 65 -0.88 -14.35 -2.08
C GLN A 65 -2.04 -13.91 -2.97
N ALA A 66 -2.33 -12.62 -3.06
CA ALA A 66 -3.42 -12.09 -3.88
C ALA A 66 -3.27 -12.38 -5.39
N GLY A 67 -2.06 -12.63 -5.89
CA GLY A 67 -1.80 -13.11 -7.25
C GLY A 67 -1.87 -14.63 -7.42
N GLY A 68 -1.89 -15.39 -6.30
CA GLY A 68 -1.81 -16.84 -6.24
C GLY A 68 -3.12 -17.56 -5.88
N ASP A 69 -4.28 -16.93 -6.07
CA ASP A 69 -5.60 -17.38 -5.61
C ASP A 69 -5.80 -17.14 -4.10
N VAL A 70 -6.65 -16.17 -3.74
CA VAL A 70 -7.10 -16.02 -2.33
C VAL A 70 -8.60 -15.83 -2.25
N THR A 71 -9.27 -16.96 -2.07
CA THR A 71 -10.67 -17.09 -1.68
C THR A 71 -10.90 -16.93 -0.16
N GLY A 72 -9.89 -16.52 0.62
CA GLY A 72 -9.98 -16.45 2.08
C GLY A 72 -9.38 -15.19 2.71
N TRP A 73 -10.06 -14.05 2.60
CA TRP A 73 -9.85 -12.90 3.48
C TRP A 73 -11.22 -12.43 3.98
N GLY A 74 -11.75 -13.18 4.95
CA GLY A 74 -12.93 -12.83 5.74
C GLY A 74 -12.65 -11.73 6.76
#